data_AF-A0A7G2JY55-F1
#
_entry.id   AF-A0A7G2JY55-F1
#
_cell.length_a   1.000
_cell.length_b   1.000
_cell.length_c   1.000
_cell.angle_alpha   90.00
_cell.angle_beta   90.00
_cell.angle_gamma   90.00
#
_symmetry.space_group_name_H-M   'P 1'
#
loop_
_entity.id
_entity.type
_entity.pdbx_description
1 polymer ?
#
loop_
_entity_poly.entity_id
_entity_poly.type
_entity_poly.pdbx_seq_one_letter_code
_entity_poly.pdbx_strand_id
1 'polypeptide(L)'
;MIVGDFDADGATSTALSVLALRQLGFSDVDYLVPNRFEQGYGLSIPVAEMAIEKGVQLLMTVDNGVSSFEGIAFLKEKGIRVLVTDHHLPPETLPPADAIVNPNLSQCHFPSKSLAGVGVAFYLMLAVRAKFRELGIFTAETQP
;
A
#
# COMPACT_ATOMS: atom_id res chain seq x y z
N MET A 1 -4.98 5.27 -4.93
CA MET A 1 -5.18 3.96 -5.57
C MET A 1 -4.47 2.89 -4.78
N ILE A 2 -5.13 1.76 -4.53
CA ILE A 2 -4.52 0.57 -3.91
C ILE A 2 -4.11 -0.42 -4.99
N VAL A 3 -2.85 -0.86 -5.01
CA VAL A 3 -2.37 -1.91 -5.91
C VAL A 3 -2.10 -3.18 -5.11
N GLY A 4 -2.99 -4.16 -5.25
CA GLY A 4 -2.91 -5.43 -4.53
C GLY A 4 -2.12 -6.51 -5.25
N ASP A 5 -2.03 -7.67 -4.60
CA ASP A 5 -1.65 -8.94 -5.22
C ASP A 5 -2.89 -9.82 -5.49
N PHE A 6 -2.74 -10.84 -6.33
CA PHE A 6 -3.85 -11.66 -6.84
C PHE A 6 -4.24 -12.81 -5.91
N ASP A 7 -3.45 -13.10 -4.88
CA ASP A 7 -3.73 -14.20 -3.96
C ASP A 7 -4.67 -13.78 -2.81
N ALA A 8 -4.88 -14.67 -1.85
CA ALA A 8 -5.79 -14.38 -0.74
C ALA A 8 -5.28 -13.23 0.16
N ASP A 9 -3.97 -13.11 0.36
CA ASP A 9 -3.37 -12.08 1.20
C ASP A 9 -3.49 -10.72 0.49
N GLY A 10 -3.11 -10.64 -0.78
CA GLY A 10 -3.25 -9.43 -1.60
C GLY A 10 -4.71 -8.97 -1.80
N ALA A 11 -5.62 -9.91 -2.07
CA ALA A 11 -7.03 -9.59 -2.24
C ALA A 11 -7.67 -9.07 -0.94
N THR A 12 -7.38 -9.71 0.19
CA THR A 12 -7.91 -9.26 1.49
C THR A 12 -7.26 -7.97 1.96
N SER A 13 -5.97 -7.77 1.70
CA SER A 13 -5.26 -6.50 1.94
C SER A 13 -5.88 -5.34 1.16
N THR A 14 -6.23 -5.60 -0.09
CA THR A 14 -6.88 -4.62 -0.97
C THR A 14 -8.26 -4.26 -0.45
N ALA A 15 -9.10 -5.27 -0.19
CA ALA A 15 -10.44 -5.07 0.34
C ALA A 15 -10.42 -4.32 1.67
N LEU A 16 -9.54 -4.70 2.60
CA LEU A 16 -9.37 -4.05 3.89
C LEU A 16 -9.00 -2.58 3.72
N SER A 17 -7.98 -2.28 2.91
CA SER A 17 -7.50 -0.91 2.72
C SER A 17 -8.58 -0.02 2.09
N VAL A 18 -9.29 -0.53 1.08
CA VAL A 18 -10.39 0.20 0.44
C VAL A 18 -11.53 0.47 1.43
N LEU A 19 -11.96 -0.53 2.19
CA LEU A 19 -13.03 -0.39 3.18
C LEU A 19 -12.63 0.58 4.30
N ALA A 20 -11.44 0.43 4.86
CA ALA A 20 -10.95 1.27 5.94
C ALA A 20 -10.81 2.74 5.51
N LEU A 21 -10.19 3.02 4.36
CA LEU A 21 -10.05 4.39 3.86
C LEU A 21 -11.43 5.03 3.62
N ARG A 22 -12.39 4.29 3.06
CA ARG A 22 -13.76 4.80 2.88
C ARG A 22 -14.46 5.08 4.21
N GLN A 23 -14.29 4.20 5.20
CA GLN A 23 -14.80 4.43 6.57
C GLN A 23 -14.12 5.64 7.24
N LEU A 24 -12.87 5.92 6.92
CA LEU A 24 -12.13 7.10 7.39
C LEU A 24 -12.51 8.40 6.65
N GLY A 25 -13.49 8.34 5.74
CA GLY A 25 -14.04 9.52 5.06
C GLY A 25 -13.45 9.83 3.68
N PHE A 26 -12.55 8.98 3.15
CA PHE A 26 -12.02 9.15 1.81
C PHE A 26 -13.03 8.65 0.76
N SER A 27 -13.46 9.53 -0.15
CA SER A 27 -14.39 9.18 -1.23
C SER A 27 -13.69 8.70 -2.51
N ASP A 28 -12.49 9.20 -2.79
CA ASP A 28 -11.70 8.85 -3.98
C ASP A 28 -10.71 7.71 -3.68
N VAL A 29 -11.25 6.50 -3.61
CA VAL A 29 -10.48 5.27 -3.32
C VAL A 29 -10.80 4.21 -4.38
N ASP A 30 -9.89 4.09 -5.35
CA ASP A 30 -9.89 3.03 -6.38
C ASP A 30 -8.79 1.99 -6.12
N TYR A 31 -8.91 0.83 -6.76
CA TYR A 31 -7.94 -0.26 -6.65
C TYR A 31 -7.62 -0.89 -8.00
N LEU A 32 -6.45 -1.52 -8.08
CA LEU A 32 -6.01 -2.38 -9.17
C LEU A 32 -5.45 -3.67 -8.60
N VAL A 33 -5.82 -4.80 -9.20
CA VAL A 33 -5.20 -6.10 -8.95
C VAL A 33 -4.60 -6.56 -10.29
N PRO A 34 -3.28 -6.75 -10.37
CA PRO A 34 -2.62 -7.04 -11.63
C PRO A 34 -2.89 -8.47 -12.11
N ASN A 35 -3.00 -8.63 -13.43
CA ASN A 35 -2.95 -9.94 -14.07
C ASN A 35 -1.50 -10.39 -14.21
N ARG A 36 -1.06 -11.30 -13.34
CA ARG A 36 0.34 -11.76 -13.29
C ARG A 36 0.90 -12.30 -14.61
N PHE A 37 0.05 -12.83 -15.49
CA PHE A 37 0.49 -13.43 -16.75
C PHE A 37 0.77 -12.38 -17.83
N GLU A 38 0.04 -11.26 -17.79
CA GLU A 38 0.15 -10.19 -18.79
C GLU A 38 1.03 -9.05 -18.30
N GLN A 39 1.02 -8.79 -16.99
CA GLN A 39 1.56 -7.58 -16.37
C GLN A 39 2.73 -7.84 -15.43
N GLY A 40 3.11 -9.10 -15.22
CA GLY A 40 4.14 -9.49 -14.26
C GLY A 40 3.69 -9.39 -12.80
N TYR A 41 4.64 -9.51 -11.87
CA TYR A 41 4.37 -9.51 -10.43
C TYR A 41 4.49 -8.12 -9.81
N GLY A 42 3.54 -7.78 -8.93
CA GLY A 42 3.52 -6.52 -8.18
C GLY A 42 3.37 -5.28 -9.06
N LEU A 43 3.99 -4.17 -8.65
CA LEU A 43 3.93 -2.89 -9.35
C LEU A 43 4.96 -2.82 -10.50
N SER A 44 4.59 -3.35 -11.66
CA SER A 44 5.36 -3.22 -12.90
C SER A 44 5.05 -1.89 -13.63
N ILE A 45 5.82 -1.57 -14.68
CA ILE A 45 5.56 -0.38 -15.52
C ILE A 45 4.14 -0.42 -16.14
N PRO A 46 3.67 -1.52 -16.76
CA PRO A 46 2.30 -1.59 -17.26
C PRO A 46 1.22 -1.30 -16.19
N VAL A 47 1.40 -1.81 -14.97
CA VAL A 47 0.46 -1.54 -13.86
C VAL A 47 0.52 -0.06 -13.45
N ALA A 48 1.71 0.53 -13.44
CA ALA A 48 1.90 1.95 -13.17
C ALA A 48 1.27 2.84 -14.25
N GLU A 49 1.36 2.46 -15.53
CA GLU A 49 0.68 3.15 -16.64
C GLU A 49 -0.84 3.13 -16.47
N MET A 50 -1.42 1.96 -16.15
CA MET A 50 -2.86 1.86 -15.85
C MET A 50 -3.28 2.75 -14.68
N ALA A 51 -2.43 2.87 -13.65
CA ALA A 51 -2.69 3.75 -12.52
C ALA A 51 -2.67 5.24 -12.92
N ILE A 52 -1.74 5.63 -13.78
CA ILE A 52 -1.63 6.99 -14.34
C ILE A 52 -2.84 7.33 -15.20
N GLU A 53 -3.29 6.42 -16.06
CA GLU A 53 -4.48 6.61 -16.91
C GLU A 53 -5.74 6.90 -16.09
N LYS A 54 -5.80 6.34 -14.88
CA LYS A 54 -6.87 6.57 -13.89
C LYS A 54 -6.65 7.83 -13.04
N GLY A 55 -5.63 8.63 -13.30
CA GLY A 55 -5.37 9.90 -12.61
C GLY A 55 -4.83 9.76 -11.19
N VAL A 56 -4.10 8.68 -10.88
CA VAL A 56 -3.58 8.46 -9.53
C VAL A 56 -2.67 9.60 -9.05
N GLN A 57 -2.88 10.06 -7.82
CA GLN A 57 -2.01 11.04 -7.15
C GLN A 57 -1.19 10.43 -6.01
N LEU A 58 -1.75 9.39 -5.38
CA LEU A 58 -1.12 8.57 -4.36
C LEU A 58 -1.43 7.10 -4.65
N LEU A 59 -0.39 6.31 -4.81
CA LEU A 59 -0.45 4.87 -4.98
C LEU A 59 0.06 4.20 -3.71
N MET A 60 -0.71 3.25 -3.19
CA MET A 60 -0.31 2.40 -2.08
C MET A 60 -0.29 0.96 -2.57
N THR A 61 0.86 0.29 -2.54
CA THR A 61 0.91 -1.15 -2.77
C THR A 61 0.50 -1.87 -1.49
N VAL A 62 -0.18 -3.01 -1.63
CA VAL A 62 -0.49 -3.93 -0.53
C VAL A 62 -0.08 -5.32 -0.94
N ASP A 63 0.64 -6.00 -0.03
CA ASP A 63 1.17 -7.35 -0.24
C ASP A 63 2.16 -7.48 -1.41
N ASN A 64 2.72 -6.36 -1.85
CA ASN A 64 3.77 -6.30 -2.86
C ASN A 64 4.51 -4.97 -2.78
N GLY A 65 5.51 -4.80 -3.65
CA GLY A 65 6.13 -3.51 -3.93
C GLY A 65 7.53 -3.32 -3.36
N VAL A 66 7.96 -4.10 -2.35
CA VAL A 66 9.30 -3.93 -1.76
C VAL A 66 10.43 -4.22 -2.75
N SER A 67 10.14 -4.96 -3.82
CA SER A 67 11.06 -5.25 -4.92
C SER A 67 10.67 -4.58 -6.25
N SER A 68 9.68 -3.67 -6.26
CA SER A 68 9.14 -3.07 -7.50
C SER A 68 9.89 -1.80 -7.91
N PHE A 69 11.20 -1.88 -8.12
CA PHE A 69 12.07 -0.73 -8.41
C PHE A 69 11.60 0.10 -9.62
N GLU A 70 11.40 -0.56 -10.76
CA GLU A 70 11.11 0.12 -12.03
C GLU A 70 9.75 0.80 -12.02
N GLY A 71 8.70 0.10 -11.56
CA GLY A 71 7.35 0.69 -11.48
C GLY A 71 7.29 1.85 -10.49
N ILE A 72 7.97 1.75 -9.35
CA ILE A 72 8.04 2.85 -8.37
C ILE A 72 8.80 4.03 -8.97
N ALA A 73 10.00 3.82 -9.52
CA ALA A 73 10.79 4.87 -10.13
C ALA A 73 10.02 5.60 -11.25
N PHE A 74 9.33 4.85 -12.11
CA PHE A 74 8.50 5.40 -13.17
C PHE A 74 7.39 6.31 -12.64
N LEU A 75 6.67 5.91 -11.59
CA LEU A 75 5.68 6.78 -10.93
C LEU A 75 6.31 8.02 -10.31
N LYS A 76 7.49 7.89 -9.70
CA LYS A 76 8.21 9.03 -9.12
C LYS A 76 8.59 10.07 -10.19
N GLU A 77 9.03 9.64 -11.36
CA GLU A 77 9.31 10.54 -12.50
C GLU A 77 8.09 11.33 -12.95
N LYS A 78 6.87 10.80 -12.72
CA LYS A 78 5.60 11.49 -13.00
C LYS A 78 5.07 12.32 -11.83
N GLY A 79 5.84 12.44 -10.74
CA GLY A 79 5.45 13.21 -9.54
C GLY A 79 4.39 12.51 -8.69
N ILE A 80 4.15 11.21 -8.89
CA ILE A 80 3.19 10.43 -8.11
C ILE A 80 3.83 10.01 -6.78
N ARG A 81 3.07 10.09 -5.70
CA ARG A 81 3.49 9.57 -4.39
C ARG A 81 3.23 8.08 -4.32
N VAL A 82 4.18 7.34 -3.77
CA VAL A 82 4.14 5.89 -3.63
C VAL A 82 4.43 5.50 -2.19
N LEU A 83 3.47 4.80 -1.59
CA LEU A 83 3.59 4.13 -0.30
C LEU A 83 3.64 2.62 -0.55
N VAL A 84 4.68 1.95 -0.07
CA VAL A 84 4.75 0.49 -0.13
C VAL A 84 4.29 -0.09 1.19
N THR A 85 3.33 -1.02 1.15
CA THR A 85 3.03 -1.90 2.29
C THR A 85 3.18 -3.34 1.85
N ASP A 86 4.09 -4.05 2.53
CA ASP A 86 4.55 -5.36 2.09
C ASP A 86 5.07 -6.14 3.30
N HIS A 87 5.22 -7.44 3.14
CA HIS A 87 5.80 -8.34 4.13
C HIS A 87 6.88 -9.25 3.55
N HIS A 88 7.10 -9.25 2.23
CA HIS A 88 8.17 -10.00 1.59
C HIS A 88 9.55 -9.55 2.09
N LEU A 89 10.56 -10.42 1.94
CA LEU A 89 11.93 -10.08 2.31
C LEU A 89 12.43 -8.93 1.42
N PRO A 90 12.89 -7.81 2.00
CA PRO A 90 13.43 -6.72 1.21
C PRO A 90 14.77 -7.12 0.57
N PRO A 91 15.08 -6.59 -0.63
CA PRO A 91 16.43 -6.64 -1.18
C PRO A 91 17.40 -5.78 -0.36
N GLU A 92 18.70 -5.85 -0.68
CA GLU A 92 19.74 -5.05 0.00
C GLU A 92 19.51 -3.55 -0.12
N THR A 93 19.00 -3.11 -1.27
CA THR A 93 18.58 -1.74 -1.53
C THR A 93 17.05 -1.67 -1.57
N LEU A 94 16.50 -0.48 -1.36
CA LEU A 94 15.05 -0.26 -1.37
C LEU A 94 14.65 0.59 -2.58
N PRO A 95 13.45 0.38 -3.14
CA PRO A 95 12.94 1.18 -4.23
C PRO A 95 12.68 2.63 -3.77
N PRO A 96 12.62 3.61 -4.69
CA PRO A 96 12.52 5.03 -4.37
C PRO A 96 11.08 5.45 -3.97
N ALA A 97 10.44 4.71 -3.06
CA ALA A 97 9.12 5.04 -2.53
C ALA A 97 9.20 6.19 -1.50
N ASP A 98 8.11 6.94 -1.33
CA ASP A 98 8.05 8.01 -0.32
C ASP A 98 8.02 7.43 1.11
N ALA A 99 7.47 6.23 1.27
CA ALA A 99 7.51 5.46 2.50
C ALA A 99 7.38 3.96 2.21
N ILE A 100 7.98 3.13 3.06
CA ILE A 100 7.88 1.67 3.01
C ILE A 100 7.52 1.18 4.42
N VAL A 101 6.42 0.43 4.52
CA VAL A 101 5.98 -0.25 5.73
C VAL A 101 6.12 -1.74 5.50
N ASN A 102 7.18 -2.32 6.06
CA ASN A 102 7.43 -3.75 5.98
C ASN A 102 8.11 -4.23 7.28
N PRO A 103 7.59 -5.26 7.96
CA PRO A 103 8.16 -5.76 9.20
C PRO A 103 9.58 -6.31 9.02
N ASN A 104 9.96 -6.74 7.81
CA ASN A 104 11.25 -7.32 7.47
C ASN A 104 12.33 -6.29 7.06
N LEU A 105 12.05 -4.99 7.13
CA LEU A 105 13.09 -3.96 7.01
C LEU A 105 14.14 -4.12 8.11
N SER A 106 15.42 -3.95 7.77
CA SER A 106 16.55 -4.19 8.68
C SER A 106 16.50 -3.30 9.93
N GLN A 107 16.02 -2.06 9.80
CA GLN A 107 15.83 -1.09 10.88
C GLN A 107 14.49 -1.21 11.62
N CYS A 108 13.61 -2.12 11.19
CA CYS A 108 12.30 -2.28 11.83
C CYS A 108 12.43 -3.15 13.07
N HIS A 109 12.00 -2.65 14.23
CA HIS A 109 11.99 -3.39 15.49
C HIS A 109 10.64 -4.07 15.80
N PHE A 110 9.70 -4.06 14.85
CA PHE A 110 8.39 -4.70 15.04
C PHE A 110 8.59 -6.20 15.37
N PRO A 111 7.97 -6.71 16.44
CA PRO A 111 8.31 -8.04 16.98
C PRO A 111 7.84 -9.20 16.09
N SER A 112 6.71 -9.05 15.39
CA SER A 112 6.20 -10.10 14.51
C SER A 112 6.69 -9.90 13.08
N LYS A 113 7.77 -10.60 12.72
CA LYS A 113 8.36 -10.59 11.36
C LYS A 113 7.57 -11.43 10.35
N SER A 114 6.70 -12.31 10.84
CA SER A 114 5.90 -13.25 10.04
C SER A 114 4.47 -12.76 9.80
N LEU A 115 4.26 -11.44 9.79
CA LEU A 115 2.96 -10.86 9.51
C LEU A 115 2.63 -11.05 8.01
N ALA A 116 1.39 -11.39 7.70
CA ALA A 116 0.83 -11.37 6.35
C ALA A 116 0.70 -9.92 5.84
N GLY A 117 0.65 -9.70 4.51
CA GLY A 117 0.40 -8.40 3.89
C GLY A 117 -0.84 -7.70 4.45
N VAL A 118 -1.93 -8.46 4.66
CA VAL A 118 -3.19 -7.93 5.20
C VAL A 118 -3.05 -7.47 6.64
N GLY A 119 -2.15 -8.10 7.40
CA GLY A 119 -1.80 -7.67 8.75
C GLY A 119 -1.05 -6.33 8.71
N VAL A 120 -0.13 -6.14 7.77
CA VAL A 120 0.59 -4.87 7.59
C VAL A 120 -0.41 -3.75 7.26
N ALA A 121 -1.29 -4.00 6.29
CA ALA A 121 -2.34 -3.06 5.90
C ALA A 121 -3.27 -2.72 7.09
N PHE A 122 -3.69 -3.73 7.87
CA PHE A 122 -4.52 -3.55 9.06
C PHE A 122 -3.86 -2.63 10.10
N TYR A 123 -2.61 -2.88 10.48
CA TYR A 123 -1.90 -2.04 11.45
C TYR A 123 -1.69 -0.62 10.92
N LEU A 124 -1.43 -0.45 9.63
CA LEU A 124 -1.34 0.89 9.04
C LEU A 124 -2.67 1.63 9.14
N MET A 125 -3.80 1.00 8.79
CA MET A 125 -5.12 1.63 8.89
C MET A 125 -5.47 1.99 10.34
N LEU A 126 -5.10 1.15 11.32
CA LEU A 126 -5.22 1.49 12.74
C LEU A 126 -4.39 2.72 13.12
N ALA A 127 -3.15 2.81 12.61
CA ALA A 127 -2.28 3.96 12.86
C ALA A 127 -2.85 5.25 12.24
N VAL A 128 -3.41 5.20 11.02
CA VAL A 128 -4.09 6.35 10.40
C VAL A 128 -5.28 6.79 11.22
N ARG A 129 -6.15 5.85 11.66
CA ARG A 129 -7.29 6.15 12.53
C ARG A 129 -6.86 6.78 13.86
N ALA A 130 -5.81 6.24 14.48
CA ALA A 130 -5.24 6.80 15.70
C ALA A 130 -4.73 8.23 15.46
N LYS A 131 -4.05 8.46 14.32
CA LYS A 131 -3.57 9.79 13.97
C LYS A 131 -4.71 10.80 13.76
N PHE A 132 -5.81 10.37 13.15
CA PHE A 132 -6.99 11.22 12.96
C PHE A 132 -7.64 11.61 14.29
N ARG A 133 -7.60 10.74 15.31
CA ARG A 133 -8.00 11.09 16.68
C ARG A 133 -7.07 12.12 17.31
N GLU A 134 -5.76 11.96 17.18
CA GLU A 134 -4.79 12.95 17.67
C GLU A 134 -5.00 14.33 17.03
N LEU A 135 -5.39 14.35 15.76
CA LEU A 135 -5.71 15.57 15.01
C LEU A 135 -7.11 16.13 15.29
N GLY A 136 -7.91 15.46 16.13
CA GLY A 136 -9.28 15.90 16.47
C GLY A 136 -10.31 15.70 15.36
N ILE A 137 -9.98 14.95 14.30
CA ILE A 137 -10.91 14.61 13.21
C ILE A 137 -12.00 13.65 13.71
N PHE A 138 -11.61 12.69 14.56
CA PHE A 138 -12.55 11.79 15.25
C PHE A 138 -12.47 11.97 16.77
N THR A 139 -13.62 11.94 17.44
CA THR A 139 -13.72 11.95 18.91
C THR A 139 -13.92 10.53 19.44
N ALA A 140 -14.30 10.33 20.71
CA ALA A 140 -14.70 9.00 21.18
C ALA A 140 -16.08 8.57 20.62
N GLU A 141 -16.93 9.56 20.32
CA GLU A 141 -18.33 9.40 19.93
C GLU A 141 -18.50 9.31 18.40
N THR A 142 -17.55 9.82 17.62
CA THR A 142 -17.63 9.93 16.15
C THR A 142 -16.66 9.01 15.42
N GLN A 143 -16.14 7.97 16.08
CA GLN A 143 -15.23 7.03 15.42
C GLN A 143 -15.99 6.14 14.44
N PRO A 144 -15.40 5.86 13.26
CA PRO A 144 -15.80 4.72 12.46
C PRO A 144 -15.47 3.39 13.17
#